data_AF-A0A829W8H0-F1
#
_entry.id   AF-A0A829W8H0-F1
#
_cell.length_a   1.000
_cell.length_b   1.000
_cell.length_c   1.000
_cell.angle_alpha   90.00
_cell.angle_beta   90.00
_cell.angle_gamma   90.00
#
_symmetry.space_group_name_H-M   'P 1'
#
loop_
_entity.id
_entity.type
_entity.pdbx_description
1 polymer ?
#
loop_
_entity_poly.entity_id
_entity_poly.type
_entity_poly.pdbx_seq_one_letter_code
_entity_poly.pdbx_strand_id
1 'polypeptide(L)' 'MAGMLLRMNDKPNVNIMEFVVDSESEIQYLPTTTNKGSGVFENNPSFNFTAPIGSSCIVGNDGGDLLVYMLFSFGWKKI' A
#
# COMPACT_ATOMS: atom_id res chain seq x y z
N MET A 1 8.85 10.97 -6.65
CA MET A 1 8.88 10.73 -8.11
C MET A 1 7.52 11.11 -8.69
N ALA A 2 7.45 12.11 -9.58
CA ALA A 2 6.23 12.45 -10.29
C ALA A 2 6.11 11.55 -11.52
N GLY A 3 5.34 10.45 -11.41
CA GLY A 3 5.04 9.58 -12.53
C GLY A 3 3.98 10.19 -13.44
N MET A 4 4.13 10.04 -14.75
CA MET A 4 3.15 10.48 -15.74
C MET A 4 1.84 9.70 -15.56
N LEU A 5 0.76 10.41 -15.19
CA LEU A 5 -0.60 9.86 -15.11
C LEU A 5 -1.14 9.61 -16.52
N LEU A 6 -0.84 8.45 -17.08
CA LEU A 6 -1.47 7.99 -18.32
C LEU A 6 -2.97 7.77 -18.05
N ARG A 7 -3.85 8.05 -19.02
CA ARG A 7 -5.27 7.70 -18.92
C ARG A 7 -5.48 6.34 -19.58
N MET A 8 -6.17 5.43 -18.92
CA MET A 8 -6.62 4.15 -19.50
C MET A 8 -8.13 4.08 -19.39
N ASN A 9 -8.83 3.97 -20.54
CA ASN A 9 -10.29 3.94 -20.61
C ASN A 9 -10.99 5.13 -19.90
N ASP A 10 -10.47 6.34 -20.16
CA ASP A 10 -10.92 7.62 -19.57
C ASP A 10 -10.90 7.70 -18.02
N LYS A 11 -10.19 6.76 -17.39
CA LYS A 11 -9.86 6.79 -15.97
C LYS A 11 -8.36 7.07 -15.81
N PRO A 12 -7.95 7.80 -14.75
CA PRO A 12 -6.53 7.91 -14.40
C PRO A 12 -5.95 6.49 -14.23
N ASN A 13 -4.86 6.19 -14.93
CA ASN A 13 -4.11 4.96 -14.68
C ASN A 13 -3.40 5.16 -13.34
N VAL A 14 -3.90 4.50 -12.30
CA VAL A 14 -3.24 4.52 -10.99
C VAL A 14 -2.18 3.44 -11.03
N ASN A 15 -0.91 3.84 -11.10
CA ASN A 15 0.20 2.88 -10.99
C ASN A 15 0.05 2.09 -9.70
N ILE A 16 0.33 0.78 -9.77
CA ILE A 16 0.44 -0.08 -8.61
C ILE A 16 1.39 0.58 -7.61
N MET A 17 1.01 0.60 -6.33
CA MET A 17 1.78 1.27 -5.29
C MET A 17 2.67 0.25 -4.57
N GLU A 18 3.85 0.70 -4.17
CA GLU A 18 4.77 -0.08 -3.34
C GLU A 18 4.98 0.64 -2.02
N PHE A 19 4.85 -0.10 -0.91
CA PHE A 19 5.02 0.40 0.44
C PHE A 19 6.16 -0.32 1.15
N VAL A 20 6.77 0.35 2.12
CA VAL A 20 7.75 -0.25 3.03
C VAL A 20 7.32 0.09 4.46
N VAL A 21 7.26 -0.91 5.32
CA VAL A 21 6.97 -0.76 6.76
C VAL A 21 7.98 -1.57 7.59
N ASP A 22 8.17 -1.18 8.84
CA ASP A 22 9.19 -1.78 9.69
C ASP A 22 8.69 -3.09 10.32
N SER A 23 7.39 -3.18 10.65
CA SER A 23 6.79 -4.31 11.34
C SER A 23 5.52 -4.83 10.68
N GLU A 24 5.23 -6.12 10.83
CA GLU A 24 4.02 -6.75 10.29
C GLU A 24 2.74 -6.15 10.91
N SER A 25 2.84 -5.65 12.15
CA SER A 25 1.74 -5.00 12.86
C SER A 25 1.21 -3.73 12.18
N GLU A 26 2.02 -3.11 11.32
CA GLU A 26 1.68 -1.89 10.58
C GLU A 26 0.88 -2.16 9.31
N ILE A 27 0.84 -3.41 8.82
CA ILE A 27 0.12 -3.78 7.60
C ILE A 27 -1.37 -3.41 7.67
N GLN A 28 -1.99 -3.58 8.85
CA GLN A 28 -3.41 -3.25 9.03
C GLN A 28 -3.71 -1.75 8.87
N TYR A 29 -2.70 -0.90 9.03
CA TYR A 29 -2.82 0.54 8.98
C TYR A 29 -2.56 1.10 7.57
N LEU A 30 -2.08 0.27 6.64
CA LEU A 30 -1.80 0.70 5.27
C LEU A 30 -3.08 1.01 4.48
N PRO A 31 -2.97 1.91 3.48
CA PRO A 31 -4.01 2.12 2.49
C PRO A 31 -4.54 0.82 1.88
N THR A 32 -5.84 0.80 1.66
CA THR A 32 -6.53 -0.27 0.93
C THR A 32 -7.25 0.33 -0.28
N THR A 33 -8.02 -0.49 -0.98
CA THR A 33 -8.80 -0.05 -2.14
C THR A 33 -9.90 0.94 -1.80
N THR A 34 -10.36 0.96 -0.54
CA THR A 34 -11.47 1.80 -0.07
C THR A 34 -11.06 2.77 1.04
N ASN A 35 -10.05 2.42 1.84
CA ASN A 35 -9.62 3.23 2.98
C ASN A 35 -8.21 3.77 2.77
N LYS A 36 -7.97 4.97 3.29
CA LYS A 36 -6.64 5.57 3.39
C LYS A 36 -5.84 4.94 4.54
N GLY A 37 -4.58 5.33 4.70
CA GLY A 37 -3.81 4.97 5.87
C GLY A 37 -4.53 5.37 7.16
N SER A 38 -4.41 4.54 8.19
CA SER A 38 -5.06 4.72 9.50
C SER A 38 -4.05 4.55 10.63
N GLY A 39 -4.47 4.71 11.89
CA GLY A 39 -3.60 4.52 13.06
C GLY A 39 -2.34 5.38 12.97
N VAL A 40 -1.17 4.74 12.96
CA VAL A 40 0.14 5.41 12.86
C VAL A 40 0.33 6.21 11.56
N PHE A 41 -0.50 5.98 10.54
CA PHE A 41 -0.43 6.63 9.23
C PHE A 41 -1.57 7.62 8.94
N GLU A 42 -2.54 7.80 9.85
CA GLU A 42 -3.79 8.53 9.61
C GLU A 42 -3.60 9.99 9.16
N ASN A 43 -2.54 10.64 9.65
CA ASN A 43 -2.21 12.04 9.33
C ASN A 43 -0.97 12.18 8.46
N ASN A 44 -0.42 11.07 7.95
CA ASN A 44 0.76 11.11 7.10
C ASN A 44 0.33 11.37 5.64
N PRO A 45 0.76 12.48 5.00
CA PRO A 45 0.40 12.78 3.62
C PRO A 45 0.80 11.67 2.64
N SER A 46 1.86 10.91 2.95
CA SER A 46 2.33 9.77 2.16
C SER A 46 1.40 8.55 2.21
N PHE A 47 0.37 8.57 3.06
CA PHE A 47 -0.64 7.51 3.18
C PHE A 47 -2.08 8.05 3.07
N ASN A 48 -2.26 9.32 2.70
CA ASN A 48 -3.56 9.98 2.58
C ASN A 48 -4.26 9.71 1.23
N PHE A 49 -4.14 8.49 0.71
CA PHE A 49 -4.74 8.02 -0.53
C PHE A 49 -5.12 6.55 -0.42
N THR A 50 -5.96 6.08 -1.33
CA THR A 50 -6.31 4.65 -1.46
C THR A 50 -5.33 3.96 -2.41
N ALA A 51 -5.03 2.69 -2.14
CA ALA A 51 -4.13 1.88 -2.96
C ALA A 51 -4.89 1.01 -3.97
N PRO A 52 -4.44 0.88 -5.23
CA PRO A 52 -5.06 -0.01 -6.21
C PRO A 52 -4.78 -1.49 -5.87
N ILE A 53 -5.68 -2.37 -6.32
CA ILE A 53 -5.48 -3.84 -6.23
C ILE A 53 -4.17 -4.23 -6.91
N GLY A 54 -3.44 -5.16 -6.30
CA GLY A 54 -2.13 -5.61 -6.76
C GLY A 54 -0.96 -4.81 -6.19
N SER A 55 -1.23 -3.74 -5.42
CA SER A 55 -0.18 -3.01 -4.67
C SER A 55 0.58 -3.95 -3.74
N SER A 56 1.88 -3.72 -3.60
CA SER A 56 2.76 -4.55 -2.80
C SER A 56 3.25 -3.79 -1.57
N CYS A 57 3.59 -4.54 -0.52
CA CYS A 57 4.25 -3.98 0.65
C CYS A 57 5.37 -4.92 1.10
N ILE A 58 6.53 -4.34 1.36
CA ILE A 58 7.68 -5.03 1.95
C ILE A 58 7.72 -4.66 3.44
N VAL A 59 7.80 -5.69 4.28
CA VAL A 59 7.96 -5.55 5.73
C VAL A 59 9.39 -5.90 6.08
N GLY A 60 10.11 -4.95 6.69
CA GLY A 60 11.47 -5.17 7.19
C GLY A 60 11.52 -6.28 8.23
N ASN A 61 10.55 -6.28 9.15
CA ASN A 61 10.35 -7.28 10.20
C ASN A 61 11.60 -7.48 11.06
N ASP A 62 12.01 -6.44 11.78
CA ASP A 62 13.27 -6.40 12.55
C ASP A 62 13.50 -7.67 13.39
N GLY A 63 14.66 -8.31 13.20
CA GLY A 63 15.02 -9.58 13.83
C GLY A 63 14.40 -10.85 13.19
N GLY A 64 13.61 -10.72 12.13
CA GLY A 64 12.99 -11.82 11.38
C GLY A 64 13.26 -11.75 9.88
N ASP A 65 12.56 -12.60 9.12
CA ASP A 65 12.63 -12.61 7.66
C ASP A 65 11.85 -11.43 7.07
N LEU A 66 12.34 -10.91 5.94
CA LEU A 66 11.64 -9.93 5.11
C LEU A 66 10.33 -10.53 4.61
N LEU A 67 9.22 -9.83 4.83
CA LEU A 67 7.90 -10.30 4.40
C LEU A 67 7.38 -9.48 3.23
N VAL A 68 6.70 -10.13 2.30
CA VAL A 68 6.07 -9.46 1.17
C VAL A 68 4.56 -9.67 1.23
N TYR A 69 3.83 -8.58 1.05
CA TYR A 69 2.38 -8.53 1.06
C TYR A 69 1.87 -7.99 -0.28
N MET A 70 0.69 -8.44 -0.69
CA MET A 70 -0.02 -7.91 -1.85
C MET A 70 -1.47 -7.61 -1.49
N LEU A 71 -1.98 -6.48 -1.98
CA LEU A 71 -3.32 -5.99 -1.74
C LEU A 71 -4.32 -6.64 -2.71
N PHE A 72 -5.28 -7.37 -2.16
CA PHE A 72 -6.44 -7.88 -2.86
C PHE A 72 -7.71 -7.10 -2.48
N SER A 73 -8.82 -7.39 -3.14
CA SER A 73 -10.13 -6.82 -2.78
C SER A 73 -10.56 -7.13 -1.34
N PHE A 74 -10.04 -8.22 -0.76
CA PHE A 74 -10.30 -8.62 0.63
C PHE A 74 -9.22 -8.14 1.62
N GLY A 75 -8.22 -7.37 1.17
CA GLY A 75 -7.16 -6.81 2.01
C GLY A 75 -5.76 -7.33 1.68
N TRP A 76 -4.80 -6.98 2.54
CA TRP A 76 -3.39 -7.35 2.40
C TRP A 76 -3.17 -8.83 2.70
N LYS A 77 -2.50 -9.53 1.79
CA LYS A 77 -2.18 -10.95 1.92
C LYS A 77 -0.68 -11.18 1.78
N LYS A 78 -0.11 -11.91 2.74
CA LYS A 78 1.28 -12.37 2.71
C LYS A 78 1.50 -13.35 1.56
N ILE A 79 2.59 -13.16 0.82
CA ILE A 79 3.10 -14.05 -0.24
C ILE A 79 4.11 -15.02 0.35
#